data_AF-A0A6I7NWP3-F1
#
_entry.id   AF-A0A6I7NWP3-F1
#
_cell.length_a   1.000
_cell.length_b   1.000
_cell.length_c   1.000
_cell.angle_alpha   90.00
_cell.angle_beta   90.00
_cell.angle_gamma   90.00
#
_symmetry.space_group_name_H-M   'P 1'
#
loop_
_entity.id
_entity.type
_entity.pdbx_description
1 polymer ?
#
loop_
_entity_poly.entity_id
_entity_poly.type
_entity_poly.pdbx_seq_one_letter_code
_entity_poly.pdbx_strand_id
1 'polypeptide(L)' 'KDKILQPFFTTKKGTQGTGLGLSITNDIVKAHGGNMEIYSQRGQTTFTIKLTV' A
#
# COMPACT_ATOMS: atom_id res chain seq x y z
N LYS A 1 -0.58 7.71 -9.55
CA LYS A 1 -1.48 6.74 -8.90
C LYS A 1 -0.88 6.23 -7.57
N ASP A 2 0.16 6.91 -7.07
CA ASP A 2 1.17 6.29 -6.21
C ASP A 2 1.30 6.99 -4.85
N LYS A 3 0.48 8.00 -4.58
CA LYS A 3 0.52 8.74 -3.31
C LYS A 3 0.30 7.83 -2.10
N ILE A 4 -0.58 6.84 -2.21
CA ILE A 4 -0.88 5.90 -1.11
C ILE A 4 0.31 5.00 -0.73
N LEU A 5 1.28 4.84 -1.63
CA LEU A 5 2.51 4.07 -1.40
C LEU A 5 3.66 4.96 -0.93
N GLN A 6 3.48 6.29 -0.87
CA GLN A 6 4.48 7.18 -0.33
C GLN A 6 4.52 7.05 1.20
N PRO A 7 5.72 7.04 1.81
CA PRO A 7 5.85 7.14 3.26
C PRO A 7 5.07 8.34 3.80
N PHE A 8 4.45 8.15 4.96
CA PHE A 8 3.68 9.17 5.68
C PHE A 8 2.41 9.68 4.99
N PHE A 9 2.01 9.13 3.84
CA PHE A 9 0.74 9.50 3.22
C PHE A 9 -0.44 8.89 3.98
N THR A 10 -1.39 9.74 4.41
CA THR A 10 -2.63 9.31 5.06
C THR A 10 -3.72 10.36 4.89
N THR A 11 -4.98 9.90 4.82
CA THR A 11 -6.17 10.77 4.88
C THR A 11 -6.79 10.80 6.29
N LYS A 12 -6.30 9.97 7.21
CA LYS A 12 -6.72 9.98 8.62
C LYS A 12 -6.19 11.25 9.30
N LYS A 13 -7.02 11.87 10.15
CA LYS A 13 -6.68 13.15 10.80
C LYS A 13 -5.79 12.94 12.03
N GLY A 14 -4.96 13.94 12.32
CA GLY A 14 -4.13 13.98 13.53
C GLY A 14 -3.20 12.77 13.65
N THR A 15 -3.17 12.15 14.83
CA THR A 15 -2.30 11.01 15.16
C THR A 15 -2.93 9.65 14.85
N GLN A 16 -4.08 9.60 14.17
CA GLN A 16 -4.86 8.37 13.95
C GLN A 16 -4.25 7.39 12.91
N GLY A 17 -3.09 7.74 12.34
CA GLY A 17 -2.34 6.86 11.46
C GLY A 17 -1.06 7.51 10.98
N THR A 18 0.03 6.75 11.00
CA THR A 18 1.36 7.24 10.60
C THR A 18 1.56 7.33 9.09
N GLY A 19 0.69 6.68 8.29
CA GLY A 19 0.84 6.61 6.83
C GLY A 19 2.00 5.70 6.36
N LEU A 20 2.54 4.84 7.23
CA LEU A 20 3.70 4.00 6.91
C LEU A 20 3.35 2.57 6.46
N GLY A 21 2.17 2.06 6.78
CA GLY A 21 1.86 0.63 6.56
C GLY A 21 1.97 0.19 5.10
N LEU A 22 1.39 0.97 4.18
CA LEU A 22 1.34 0.60 2.77
C LEU A 22 2.69 0.77 2.05
N SER A 23 3.48 1.79 2.44
CA SER A 23 4.83 1.99 1.90
C SER A 23 5.75 0.85 2.32
N ILE A 24 5.79 0.51 3.62
CA ILE A 24 6.58 -0.61 4.14
C ILE A 24 6.16 -1.93 3.47
N THR A 25 4.85 -2.17 3.32
CA THR A 25 4.36 -3.41 2.69
C THR A 25 4.82 -3.51 1.23
N ASN A 26 4.75 -2.41 0.47
CA ASN A 26 5.23 -2.37 -0.91
C ASN A 26 6.74 -2.62 -1.01
N ASP A 27 7.53 -2.08 -0.08
CA ASP A 27 8.98 -2.32 -0.04
C ASP A 27 9.29 -3.78 0.29
N ILE A 28 8.57 -4.39 1.25
CA ILE A 28 8.70 -5.82 1.58
C ILE A 28 8.36 -6.68 0.37
N VAL A 29 7.23 -6.44 -0.30
CA VAL A 29 6.81 -7.21 -1.48
C VAL A 29 7.85 -7.13 -2.59
N LYS A 30 8.38 -5.93 -2.87
CA LYS A 30 9.46 -5.74 -3.86
C LYS A 30 10.75 -6.44 -3.46
N ALA A 31 11.12 -6.43 -2.19
CA ALA A 31 12.31 -7.13 -1.68
C ALA A 31 12.23 -8.65 -1.88
N HIS A 32 11.02 -9.20 -1.96
CA HIS A 32 10.78 -10.61 -2.28
C HIS A 32 10.56 -10.87 -3.79
N GLY A 33 10.94 -9.92 -4.65
CA GLY A 33 10.75 -10.05 -6.11
C GLY A 33 9.28 -10.11 -6.54
N GLY A 34 8.37 -9.69 -5.67
CA GLY A 34 6.94 -9.65 -5.94
C GLY A 34 6.45 -8.29 -6.42
N ASN A 35 5.15 -8.23 -6.70
CA ASN A 35 4.46 -7.00 -7.07
C ASN A 35 3.11 -6.89 -6.34
N MET A 36 2.62 -5.66 -6.15
CA MET A 36 1.32 -5.37 -5.58
C MET A 36 0.44 -4.64 -6.60
N GLU A 37 -0.75 -5.17 -6.84
CA GLU A 37 -1.80 -4.55 -7.65
C GLU A 37 -2.91 -4.01 -6.75
N ILE A 38 -3.43 -2.83 -7.10
CA ILE A 38 -4.43 -2.12 -6.31
C ILE A 38 -5.64 -1.86 -7.20
N TYR A 39 -6.78 -2.45 -6.82
CA TYR A 39 -8.07 -2.19 -7.42
C TYR A 39 -8.98 -1.51 -6.40
N SER A 40 -9.58 -0.38 -6.77
CA SER A 40 -10.45 0.37 -5.86
C SER A 40 -11.63 0.96 -6.60
N GLN A 41 -12.80 0.74 -6.02
CA GLN A 41 -14.06 1.39 -6.35
C GLN A 41 -14.70 1.89 -5.05
N ARG A 42 -15.63 2.85 -5.14
CA ARG A 42 -16.26 3.40 -3.93
C ARG A 42 -16.96 2.27 -3.14
N GLY A 43 -16.57 2.09 -1.88
CA GLY A 43 -17.11 1.02 -1.02
C GLY A 43 -16.41 -0.33 -1.12
N GLN A 44 -15.45 -0.50 -2.04
CA GLN A 44 -14.69 -1.74 -2.16
C GLN A 44 -13.26 -1.48 -2.67
N THR A 45 -12.28 -1.87 -1.86
CA THR A 45 -10.85 -1.76 -2.20
C THR A 45 -10.18 -3.10 -1.97
N THR A 46 -9.39 -3.54 -2.95
CA THR A 46 -8.68 -4.81 -2.94
C THR A 46 -7.20 -4.58 -3.26
N PHE A 47 -6.32 -5.15 -2.45
CA PHE A 47 -4.89 -5.20 -2.67
C PHE A 47 -4.51 -6.65 -2.98
N THR A 48 -3.84 -6.88 -4.10
CA THR A 48 -3.40 -8.21 -4.54
C THR A 48 -1.90 -8.26 -4.56
N ILE A 49 -1.29 -9.22 -3.86
CA ILE A 49 0.15 -9.44 -3.85
C ILE A 49 0.45 -10.66 -4.71
N LYS A 50 1.38 -10.52 -5.65
CA LYS A 50 1.92 -11.62 -6.46
C LYS A 50 3.39 -11.77 -6.11
N LEU A 51 3.78 -12.93 -5.59
CA LEU A 51 5.18 -13.27 -5.34
C LEU A 51 5.68 -14.16 -6.47
N THR A 52 6.91 -13.92 -6.90
CA THR A 52 7.59 -14.80 -7.85
C THR A 52 8.22 -15.94 -7.05
N VAL A 53 7.88 -17.18 -7.38
CA VAL A 53 8.51 -18.39 -6.83
C VAL A 53 9.72 -18.78 -7.63
#